data_AF-A0A8T1TQ29-F1
#
_entry.id   AF-A0A8T1TQ29-F1
#
_cell.length_a   1.000
_cell.length_b   1.000
_cell.length_c   1.000
_cell.angle_alpha   90.00
_cell.angle_beta   90.00
_cell.angle_gamma   90.00
#
_symmetry.space_group_name_H-M   'P 1'
#
loop_
_entity.id
_entity.type
_entity.pdbx_description
1 polymer ?
#
loop_
_entity_poly.entity_id
_entity_poly.type
_entity_poly.pdbx_seq_one_letter_code
_entity_poly.pdbx_strand_id
1 'polypeptide(L)'
;MTATQLNITSVGTLSSLTLNMAGAELNIPSFKFNGTTFNQTYFINITEEGANPSKAVVLNSTKDFSGIRNLTCSGTITGSIGVSTPSLSCDTITATTLNIDFRLHVHANGCTSELGQQEAVKCFAVYE
;
A
#
# COMPACT_ATOMS: atom_id res chain seq x y z
N MET A 1 12.26 -38.84 39.14
CA MET A 1 10.98 -38.49 39.79
C MET A 1 10.44 -37.25 39.08
N THR A 2 9.35 -37.36 38.33
CA THR A 2 8.69 -36.19 37.75
C THR A 2 7.75 -35.60 38.79
N ALA A 3 8.02 -34.36 39.21
CA ALA A 3 7.08 -33.65 40.07
C ALA A 3 5.76 -33.45 39.31
N THR A 4 4.66 -34.01 39.82
CA THR A 4 3.31 -33.71 39.32
C THR A 4 2.83 -32.44 40.00
N GLN A 5 3.21 -31.30 39.43
CA GLN A 5 2.73 -30.02 39.92
C GLN A 5 1.25 -29.85 39.59
N LEU A 6 0.45 -29.48 40.58
CA LEU A 6 -0.96 -29.12 40.38
C LEU A 6 -1.07 -27.81 39.55
N ASN A 7 -2.18 -27.64 38.83
CA ASN A 7 -2.45 -26.43 38.05
C ASN A 7 -2.47 -25.18 38.95
N ILE A 8 -1.77 -24.13 38.54
CA ILE A 8 -1.78 -22.83 39.22
C ILE A 8 -2.98 -22.02 38.73
N THR A 9 -3.93 -21.72 39.61
CA THR A 9 -5.18 -21.02 39.27
C THR A 9 -5.20 -19.55 39.70
N SER A 10 -4.22 -19.09 40.48
CA SER A 10 -4.08 -17.68 40.87
C SER A 10 -2.62 -17.33 41.12
N VAL A 11 -2.20 -16.22 40.54
CA VAL A 11 -0.94 -15.52 40.83
C VAL A 11 -1.27 -14.02 40.85
N GLY A 12 -0.57 -13.25 41.68
CA GLY A 12 -0.67 -11.79 41.66
C GLY A 12 0.00 -11.19 40.42
N THR A 13 0.64 -10.03 40.57
CA THR A 13 1.47 -9.46 39.49
C THR A 13 2.80 -10.20 39.38
N LEU A 14 3.12 -10.68 38.18
CA LEU A 14 4.46 -11.17 37.85
C LEU A 14 5.27 -10.01 37.26
N SER A 15 6.34 -9.58 37.93
CA SER A 15 7.26 -8.56 37.40
C SER A 15 8.15 -9.10 36.27
N SER A 16 8.31 -10.43 36.19
CA SER A 16 8.95 -11.11 35.08
C SER A 16 8.37 -12.51 34.94
N LEU A 17 8.22 -12.97 33.69
CA LEU A 17 7.81 -14.33 33.36
C LEU A 17 8.58 -14.74 32.10
N THR A 18 9.36 -15.81 32.19
CA THR A 18 10.00 -16.43 31.02
C THR A 18 9.28 -17.74 30.72
N LEU A 19 8.70 -17.86 29.54
CA LEU A 19 8.06 -19.09 29.07
C LEU A 19 9.01 -19.81 28.10
N ASN A 20 9.68 -20.86 28.56
CA ASN A 20 10.48 -21.73 27.69
C ASN A 20 9.58 -22.84 27.12
N MET A 21 8.81 -22.51 26.09
CA MET A 21 7.85 -23.43 25.49
C MET A 21 8.49 -24.24 24.37
N ALA A 22 8.56 -25.55 24.53
CA ALA A 22 8.93 -26.49 23.47
C ALA A 22 7.71 -26.95 22.62
N GLY A 23 6.51 -26.46 22.92
CA GLY A 23 5.26 -26.81 22.24
C GLY A 23 4.87 -25.82 21.13
N ALA A 24 3.87 -26.20 20.31
CA ALA A 24 3.49 -25.47 19.10
C ALA A 24 2.75 -24.14 19.33
N GLU A 25 2.12 -23.93 20.49
CA GLU A 25 1.16 -22.85 20.69
C GLU A 25 1.17 -22.27 22.11
N LEU A 26 0.79 -20.99 22.22
CA LEU A 26 0.55 -20.26 23.46
C LEU A 26 -0.86 -19.66 23.42
N ASN A 27 -1.81 -20.27 24.16
CA ASN A 27 -3.20 -19.83 24.21
C ASN A 27 -3.41 -18.70 25.22
N ILE A 28 -3.38 -17.44 24.76
CA ILE A 28 -3.63 -16.25 25.60
C ILE A 28 -4.71 -15.37 24.94
N PRO A 29 -5.99 -15.50 25.35
CA PRO A 29 -7.13 -14.80 24.72
C PRO A 29 -7.06 -13.25 24.73
N SER A 30 -6.24 -12.67 25.61
CA SER A 30 -6.11 -11.21 25.80
C SER A 30 -4.64 -10.79 25.87
N PHE A 31 -3.81 -11.33 24.98
CA PHE A 31 -2.39 -11.00 24.94
C PHE A 31 -2.20 -9.49 24.69
N LYS A 32 -1.35 -8.84 25.49
CA LYS A 32 -1.10 -7.38 25.42
C LYS A 32 0.40 -7.12 25.30
N PHE A 33 0.79 -6.19 24.43
CA PHE A 33 2.13 -5.60 24.40
C PHE A 33 2.06 -4.18 24.95
N ASN A 34 2.82 -3.89 26.01
CA ASN A 34 2.87 -2.56 26.64
C ASN A 34 1.47 -1.96 26.94
N GLY A 35 0.52 -2.81 27.38
CA GLY A 35 -0.85 -2.40 27.70
C GLY A 35 -1.84 -2.40 26.52
N THR A 36 -1.39 -2.48 25.28
CA THR A 36 -2.25 -2.55 24.09
C THR A 36 -2.60 -4.01 23.76
N THR A 37 -3.88 -4.30 23.57
CA THR A 37 -4.34 -5.63 23.14
C THR A 37 -3.79 -5.97 21.76
N PHE A 38 -3.09 -7.09 21.67
CA PHE A 38 -2.66 -7.67 20.40
C PHE A 38 -3.90 -8.17 19.65
N ASN A 39 -4.34 -7.45 18.61
CA ASN A 39 -5.44 -7.89 17.77
C ASN A 39 -4.91 -8.92 16.76
N GLN A 40 -4.85 -10.17 17.21
CA GLN A 40 -4.27 -11.28 16.49
C GLN A 40 -4.87 -11.47 15.08
N THR A 41 -6.12 -11.09 14.83
CA THR A 41 -6.78 -11.21 13.52
C THR A 41 -6.02 -10.55 12.38
N TYR A 42 -5.27 -9.47 12.66
CA TYR A 42 -4.47 -8.77 11.64
C TYR A 42 -3.08 -9.39 11.39
N PHE A 43 -2.57 -10.19 12.32
CA PHE A 43 -1.15 -10.57 12.37
C PHE A 43 -0.85 -12.08 12.24
N ILE A 44 -1.79 -12.98 12.55
CA ILE A 44 -1.49 -14.43 12.65
C ILE A 44 -1.11 -15.09 11.30
N ASN A 45 -1.38 -14.46 10.14
CA ASN A 45 -1.09 -15.03 8.81
C ASN A 45 -0.30 -14.08 7.91
N ILE A 46 0.58 -13.26 8.50
CA ILE A 46 1.44 -12.38 7.70
C ILE A 46 2.55 -13.22 7.07
N THR A 47 2.62 -13.21 5.73
CA THR A 47 3.76 -13.69 4.96
C THR A 47 4.44 -12.47 4.36
N GLU A 48 5.78 -12.42 4.33
CA GLU A 48 6.50 -11.39 3.56
C GLU A 48 6.00 -11.40 2.11
N GLU A 49 5.92 -10.23 1.48
CA GLU A 49 5.40 -10.06 0.10
C GLU A 49 3.89 -10.38 -0.06
N GLY A 50 3.16 -10.66 1.03
CA GLY A 50 1.74 -11.06 0.96
C GLY A 50 0.77 -9.92 1.27
N ALA A 51 0.03 -9.44 0.27
CA ALA A 51 -1.14 -8.57 0.48
C ALA A 51 -2.44 -9.39 0.42
N ASN A 52 -2.86 -9.95 1.55
CA ASN A 52 -4.18 -10.58 1.67
C ASN A 52 -5.25 -9.57 2.12
N PRO A 53 -6.53 -9.74 1.71
CA PRO A 53 -7.62 -8.89 2.19
C PRO A 53 -7.65 -8.82 3.73
N SER A 54 -7.82 -7.62 4.26
CA SER A 54 -7.88 -7.36 5.71
C SER A 54 -6.64 -7.80 6.51
N LYS A 55 -5.48 -7.88 5.85
CA LYS A 55 -4.17 -8.11 6.48
C LYS A 55 -3.25 -6.91 6.28
N ALA A 56 -2.21 -6.83 7.10
CA ALA A 56 -1.16 -5.85 6.90
C ALA A 56 -0.36 -6.16 5.63
N VAL A 57 0.04 -5.14 4.87
CA VAL A 57 1.09 -5.25 3.84
C VAL A 57 2.43 -5.13 4.56
N VAL A 58 3.28 -6.15 4.43
CA VAL A 58 4.59 -6.19 5.05
C VAL A 58 5.65 -6.21 3.97
N LEU A 59 6.58 -5.27 4.09
CA LEU A 59 7.69 -5.11 3.17
C LEU A 59 8.75 -6.18 3.45
N ASN A 60 9.52 -6.56 2.44
CA ASN A 60 10.68 -7.42 2.64
C ASN A 60 11.85 -6.68 3.30
N SER A 61 12.98 -7.38 3.44
CA SER A 61 14.20 -6.85 4.06
C SER A 61 14.80 -5.62 3.36
N THR A 62 14.51 -5.41 2.07
CA THR A 62 14.92 -4.22 1.31
C THR A 62 13.89 -3.10 1.32
N LYS A 63 12.77 -3.28 2.04
CA LYS A 63 11.60 -2.40 2.07
C LYS A 63 10.83 -2.34 0.73
N ASP A 64 10.99 -3.37 -0.08
CA ASP A 64 10.22 -3.54 -1.31
C ASP A 64 8.98 -4.39 -1.05
N PHE A 65 8.07 -4.34 -2.02
CA PHE A 65 6.89 -5.16 -2.06
C PHE A 65 6.51 -5.43 -3.52
N SER A 66 6.20 -6.69 -3.84
CA SER A 66 5.84 -7.13 -5.19
C SER A 66 4.35 -7.48 -5.32
N GLY A 67 3.59 -6.58 -5.94
CA GLY A 67 2.25 -6.86 -6.46
C GLY A 67 1.06 -6.39 -5.61
N ILE A 68 0.41 -5.29 -6.03
CA ILE A 68 -0.93 -4.90 -5.60
C ILE A 68 -1.79 -4.81 -6.86
N ARG A 69 -2.91 -5.54 -6.91
CA ARG A 69 -3.81 -5.51 -8.08
C ARG A 69 -4.51 -4.17 -8.22
N ASN A 70 -5.08 -3.66 -7.13
CA ASN A 70 -5.84 -2.42 -7.08
C ASN A 70 -5.44 -1.64 -5.83
N LEU A 71 -5.04 -0.38 -5.98
CA LEU A 71 -4.74 0.54 -4.87
C LEU A 71 -5.60 1.79 -5.02
N THR A 72 -6.34 2.14 -3.98
CA THR A 72 -7.08 3.40 -3.89
C THR A 72 -6.49 4.22 -2.75
N CYS A 73 -6.04 5.43 -3.06
CA CYS A 73 -5.53 6.40 -2.10
C CYS A 73 -6.39 7.67 -2.18
N SER A 74 -6.81 8.23 -1.06
CA SER A 74 -7.50 9.52 -1.01
C SER A 74 -6.54 10.71 -0.98
N GLY A 75 -5.25 10.47 -0.76
CA GLY A 75 -4.19 11.47 -0.73
C GLY A 75 -3.16 11.29 -1.85
N THR A 76 -1.94 11.76 -1.60
CA THR A 76 -0.85 11.76 -2.58
C THR A 76 -0.13 10.41 -2.64
N ILE A 77 0.28 10.00 -3.85
CA ILE A 77 1.26 8.93 -4.07
C ILE A 77 2.54 9.59 -4.60
N THR A 78 3.66 9.41 -3.89
CA THR A 78 4.97 9.97 -4.27
C THR A 78 5.93 8.84 -4.63
N GLY A 79 6.41 8.81 -5.87
CA GLY A 79 7.47 7.90 -6.33
C GLY A 79 8.77 8.66 -6.61
N SER A 80 9.91 8.19 -6.09
CA SER A 80 11.20 8.92 -6.20
C SER A 80 12.04 8.54 -7.41
N ILE A 81 11.81 7.37 -8.03
CA ILE A 81 12.64 6.85 -9.14
C ILE A 81 11.82 6.81 -10.43
N GLY A 82 10.64 6.20 -10.40
CA GLY A 82 9.74 6.15 -11.54
C GLY A 82 8.69 5.05 -11.40
N VAL A 83 7.69 5.08 -12.28
CA VAL A 83 6.71 3.99 -12.45
C VAL A 83 7.01 3.34 -13.79
N SER A 84 7.19 2.02 -13.80
CA SER A 84 7.48 1.29 -15.04
C SER A 84 6.18 1.02 -15.82
N THR A 85 6.13 1.39 -17.10
CA THR A 85 4.97 1.21 -18.00
C THR A 85 3.62 1.77 -17.51
N PRO A 86 3.54 3.01 -16.97
CA PRO A 86 2.29 3.53 -16.45
C PRO A 86 1.33 3.96 -17.57
N SER A 87 0.04 3.69 -17.40
CA SER A 87 -1.05 4.42 -18.06
C SER A 87 -1.70 5.34 -17.02
N LEU A 88 -1.52 6.66 -17.17
CA LEU A 88 -2.05 7.63 -16.21
C LEU A 88 -3.27 8.33 -16.81
N SER A 89 -4.41 8.24 -16.12
CA SER A 89 -5.58 9.07 -16.38
C SER A 89 -5.66 10.10 -15.26
N CYS A 90 -5.44 11.36 -15.59
CA CYS A 90 -5.48 12.47 -14.65
C CYS A 90 -6.27 13.62 -15.28
N ASP A 91 -6.93 14.40 -14.44
CA ASP A 91 -7.68 15.58 -14.89
C ASP A 91 -6.73 16.75 -15.21
N THR A 92 -5.84 17.07 -14.26
CA THR A 92 -4.83 18.12 -14.42
C THR A 92 -3.42 17.57 -14.17
N ILE A 93 -2.48 17.93 -15.05
CA ILE A 93 -1.04 17.69 -14.88
C ILE A 93 -0.37 19.04 -14.57
N THR A 94 0.18 19.18 -13.36
CA THR A 94 0.99 20.34 -12.97
C THR A 94 2.44 19.88 -12.79
N ALA A 95 3.31 20.19 -13.75
CA ALA A 95 4.72 19.80 -13.72
C ALA A 95 5.64 20.98 -14.04
N THR A 96 6.80 21.07 -13.38
CA THR A 96 7.85 22.05 -13.72
C THR A 96 8.54 21.72 -15.04
N THR A 97 8.56 20.44 -15.40
CA THR A 97 9.06 19.95 -16.69
C THR A 97 8.23 18.74 -17.08
N LEU A 98 7.77 18.71 -18.33
CA LEU A 98 7.01 17.61 -18.90
C LEU A 98 7.65 17.23 -20.23
N ASN A 99 8.29 16.05 -20.28
CA ASN A 99 8.85 15.50 -21.51
C ASN A 99 7.84 14.52 -22.09
N ILE A 100 7.15 14.91 -23.17
CA ILE A 100 6.11 14.09 -23.82
C ILE A 100 6.63 13.61 -25.17
N ASP A 101 6.73 12.29 -25.35
CA ASP A 101 6.88 11.66 -26.67
C ASP A 101 5.48 11.20 -27.11
N PHE A 102 4.81 12.00 -27.95
CA PHE A 102 3.33 11.99 -27.99
C PHE A 102 2.69 11.63 -29.33
N ARG A 103 1.51 11.00 -29.23
CA ARG A 103 0.43 10.99 -30.24
C ARG A 103 -0.81 11.78 -29.75
N LEU A 104 -0.82 13.10 -29.99
CA LEU A 104 -1.92 13.97 -30.47
C LEU A 104 -3.41 13.59 -30.51
N HIS A 105 -4.06 12.82 -29.62
CA HIS A 105 -5.52 12.67 -29.74
C HIS A 105 -6.30 13.86 -29.14
N VAL A 106 -6.53 14.91 -29.95
CA VAL A 106 -7.46 15.99 -29.61
C VAL A 106 -8.91 15.51 -29.83
N HIS A 107 -9.69 15.38 -28.76
CA HIS A 107 -11.17 15.39 -28.87
C HIS A 107 -11.66 16.80 -28.55
N ALA A 108 -11.67 17.67 -29.56
CA ALA A 108 -12.25 19.00 -29.45
C ALA A 108 -13.54 19.06 -30.26
N ASN A 109 -14.65 19.35 -29.61
CA ASN A 109 -15.82 19.88 -30.31
C ASN A 109 -15.47 21.31 -30.75
N GLY A 110 -14.99 21.47 -31.99
CA GLY A 110 -14.77 22.79 -32.63
C GLY A 110 -13.32 23.22 -32.92
N CYS A 111 -12.41 22.33 -33.36
CA CYS A 111 -11.08 22.73 -33.85
C CYS A 111 -10.95 22.72 -35.39
N THR A 112 -10.64 23.87 -36.01
CA THR A 112 -9.89 23.94 -37.28
C THR A 112 -8.49 24.57 -37.11
N SER A 113 -7.49 23.99 -37.79
CA SER A 113 -6.06 24.32 -37.68
C SER A 113 -5.56 25.18 -38.85
N GLU A 114 -4.90 26.30 -38.56
CA GLU A 114 -4.11 27.05 -39.56
C GLU A 114 -2.64 26.69 -39.43
N LEU A 115 -2.12 25.99 -40.45
CA LEU A 115 -0.71 25.69 -40.65
C LEU A 115 0.03 26.98 -41.07
N GLY A 116 0.71 27.60 -40.12
CA GLY A 116 1.58 28.74 -40.38
C GLY A 116 2.76 28.72 -39.42
N GLN A 117 3.78 27.94 -39.79
CA GLN A 117 5.06 27.68 -39.11
C GLN A 117 5.00 26.68 -37.92
N GLN A 118 5.73 25.56 -38.04
CA GLN A 118 5.95 24.50 -37.02
C GLN A 118 6.03 25.08 -35.59
N GLU A 119 5.33 24.67 -34.53
CA GLU A 119 4.36 23.60 -34.29
C GLU A 119 3.29 24.15 -33.32
N ALA A 120 2.03 24.30 -33.72
CA ALA A 120 0.91 24.56 -32.80
C ALA A 120 -0.42 24.20 -33.46
N VAL A 121 -1.18 23.30 -32.83
CA VAL A 121 -2.53 22.92 -33.26
C VAL A 121 -3.48 24.08 -32.94
N LYS A 122 -3.87 24.86 -33.96
CA LYS A 122 -4.95 25.85 -33.85
C LYS A 122 -6.32 25.17 -33.92
N CYS A 123 -7.30 25.76 -33.23
CA CYS A 123 -8.64 25.24 -33.02
C CYS A 123 -9.66 26.38 -33.25
N PHE A 124 -10.40 26.39 -34.37
CA PHE A 124 -11.46 27.37 -34.61
C PHE A 124 -12.85 26.72 -34.79
N ALA A 125 -13.89 27.32 -34.19
CA ALA A 125 -15.29 26.98 -34.40
C ALA A 125 -15.99 28.12 -35.18
N VAL A 126 -16.59 27.79 -36.32
CA VAL A 126 -17.47 28.69 -37.09
C VAL A 126 -18.92 28.37 -36.68
N TYR A 127 -19.71 29.38 -36.31
CA TYR A 127 -21.17 29.32 -36.36
C TYR A 127 -21.65 30.43 -37.31
N GLU A 128 -22.48 30.05 -38.29
CA GLU A 128 -23.15 30.95 -39.25
C GLU A 128 -24.14 31.91 -38.60
#